data_AF-A0A369T118-F1
#
_entry.id   AF-A0A369T118-F1
#
_cell.length_a   1.000
_cell.length_b   1.000
_cell.length_c   1.000
_cell.angle_alpha   90.00
_cell.angle_beta   90.00
_cell.angle_gamma   90.00
#
_symmetry.space_group_name_H-M   'P 1'
#
loop_
_entity.id
_entity.type
_entity.pdbx_description
1 polymer ?
#
loop_
_entity_poly.entity_id
_entity_poly.type
_entity_poly.pdbx_seq_one_letter_code
_entity_poly.pdbx_strand_id
1 'polypeptide(L)'
;MILPAEPKLFSIGGKYLLVAGLRGGPPPRLSGSVALLPSTSFHSLRHLVMAALRAIRSFRHGVNISDNFSYEVGICLLGIREVSKVIERISVESDGYAFISCCDELGECLRPLISLLMMGFELSEVKPGYEPEDLPSCTGNSECLAMERGILVELER
;
A
#
# COMPACT_ATOMS: atom_id res chain seq x y z
N MET A 1 6.10 -14.00 2.55
CA MET A 1 6.35 -13.31 3.83
C MET A 1 5.03 -12.71 4.29
N ILE A 2 4.62 -12.95 5.55
CA ILE A 2 3.33 -12.51 6.11
C ILE A 2 3.44 -11.05 6.57
N LEU A 3 2.40 -10.24 6.35
CA LEU A 3 2.29 -8.92 6.94
C LEU A 3 1.93 -9.07 8.42
N PRO A 4 2.68 -8.49 9.36
CA PRO A 4 2.48 -8.72 10.79
C PRO A 4 1.17 -8.10 11.29
N ALA A 5 0.57 -8.73 12.30
CA ALA A 5 -0.50 -8.12 13.10
C ALA A 5 0.02 -6.91 13.90
N GLU A 6 1.25 -6.98 14.40
CA GLU A 6 1.87 -5.86 15.09
C GLU A 6 2.24 -4.73 14.12
N PRO A 7 1.79 -3.48 14.37
CA PRO A 7 2.13 -2.35 13.52
C PRO A 7 3.64 -2.13 13.47
N LYS A 8 4.17 -2.02 12.24
CA LYS A 8 5.57 -1.69 11.98
C LYS A 8 5.71 -0.23 11.62
N LEU A 9 6.62 0.46 12.32
CA LEU A 9 6.95 1.85 12.08
C LEU A 9 8.27 1.96 11.33
N PHE A 10 8.30 2.82 10.31
CA PHE A 10 9.50 3.17 9.57
C PHE A 10 9.69 4.69 9.61
N SER A 11 10.92 5.13 9.82
CA SER A 11 11.30 6.55 9.71
C SER A 11 11.98 6.79 8.37
N ILE A 12 11.43 7.67 7.55
CA ILE A 12 11.87 7.86 6.17
C ILE A 12 11.84 9.34 5.80
N GLY A 13 13.04 9.93 5.61
CA GLY A 13 13.18 11.29 5.08
C GLY A 13 12.47 12.38 5.90
N GLY A 14 12.38 12.20 7.23
CA GLY A 14 11.70 13.12 8.13
C GLY A 14 10.20 12.85 8.34
N LYS A 15 9.64 11.80 7.71
CA LYS A 15 8.27 11.33 7.93
C LYS A 15 8.25 9.96 8.62
N TYR A 16 7.11 9.62 9.19
CA TYR A 16 6.82 8.31 9.75
C TYR A 16 5.87 7.55 8.84
N LEU A 17 6.15 6.27 8.61
CA LEU A 17 5.29 5.34 7.89
C LEU A 17 4.89 4.21 8.84
N LEU A 18 3.61 4.09 9.14
CA LEU A 18 3.06 2.98 9.92
C LEU A 18 2.41 1.98 8.96
N VAL A 19 2.75 0.71 9.11
CA VAL A 19 2.18 -0.39 8.32
C VAL A 19 1.67 -1.48 9.23
N ALA A 20 0.45 -1.96 9.02
CA ALA A 20 -0.15 -3.04 9.80
C ALA A 20 -1.03 -3.93 8.93
N GLY A 21 -1.17 -5.20 9.30
CA GLY A 21 -2.22 -6.07 8.76
C GLY A 21 -3.53 -5.87 9.51
N LEU A 22 -4.62 -5.78 8.76
CA LEU A 22 -5.98 -5.64 9.28
C LEU A 22 -6.93 -6.67 8.68
N ARG A 23 -7.94 -7.05 9.44
CA ARG A 23 -9.13 -7.77 8.98
C ARG A 23 -10.38 -7.01 9.39
N GLY A 24 -11.44 -7.09 8.62
CA GLY A 24 -12.69 -6.39 8.94
C GLY A 24 -13.64 -6.35 7.76
N GLY A 25 -14.68 -5.53 7.91
CA GLY A 25 -15.65 -5.26 6.85
C GLY A 25 -15.06 -4.49 5.66
N PRO A 26 -15.91 -4.04 4.71
CA PRO A 26 -15.45 -3.36 3.52
C PRO A 26 -14.64 -2.10 3.87
N PRO A 27 -13.57 -1.79 3.11
CA PRO A 27 -12.68 -0.69 3.41
C PRO A 27 -13.44 0.64 3.36
N PRO A 28 -13.42 1.46 4.43
CA PRO A 28 -14.05 2.76 4.38
C PRO A 28 -13.27 3.69 3.44
N ARG A 29 -13.93 4.77 2.99
CA ARG A 29 -13.20 5.85 2.32
C ARG A 29 -12.32 6.56 3.35
N LEU A 30 -11.02 6.36 3.22
CA LEU A 30 -10.02 7.01 4.05
C LEU A 30 -9.60 8.35 3.43
N SER A 31 -9.25 9.30 4.29
CA SER A 31 -8.76 10.63 3.91
C SER A 31 -7.33 10.83 4.38
N GLY A 32 -6.64 11.80 3.80
CA GLY A 32 -5.24 12.09 4.10
C GLY A 32 -4.28 11.04 3.51
N SER A 33 -3.07 10.98 4.08
CA SER A 33 -2.02 10.07 3.64
C SER A 33 -2.17 8.67 4.24
N VAL A 34 -3.35 8.08 4.04
CA VAL A 34 -3.71 6.74 4.53
C VAL A 34 -4.15 5.87 3.36
N ALA A 35 -3.64 4.64 3.31
CA ALA A 35 -4.01 3.63 2.33
C ALA A 35 -4.47 2.36 3.01
N LEU A 36 -5.46 1.70 2.41
CA LEU A 36 -5.94 0.39 2.81
C LEU A 36 -6.03 -0.46 1.54
N LEU A 37 -5.18 -1.47 1.46
CA LEU A 37 -4.93 -2.23 0.24
C LEU A 37 -5.25 -3.71 0.47
N PRO A 38 -6.07 -4.36 -0.38
CA PRO A 38 -6.43 -5.75 -0.17
C PRO A 38 -5.22 -6.65 -0.27
N SER A 39 -5.25 -7.79 0.43
CA SER A 39 -4.15 -8.77 0.46
C SER A 39 -3.74 -9.25 -0.94
N THR A 40 -4.68 -9.23 -1.88
CA THR A 40 -4.50 -9.62 -3.29
C THR A 40 -3.75 -8.59 -4.13
N SER A 41 -3.49 -7.37 -3.64
CA SER A 41 -2.81 -6.33 -4.41
C SER A 41 -1.31 -6.21 -4.16
N PHE A 42 -0.78 -6.86 -3.11
CA PHE A 42 0.64 -6.84 -2.77
C PHE A 42 1.24 -8.24 -2.58
N HIS A 43 2.57 -8.32 -2.73
CA HIS A 43 3.33 -9.59 -2.70
C HIS A 43 4.12 -9.77 -1.41
N SER A 44 4.60 -8.67 -0.82
CA SER A 44 5.37 -8.69 0.42
C SER A 44 5.30 -7.33 1.13
N LEU A 45 5.72 -7.29 2.40
CA LEU A 45 5.88 -6.04 3.15
C LEU A 45 6.85 -5.08 2.44
N ARG A 46 7.95 -5.61 1.89
CA ARG A 46 8.94 -4.79 1.16
C ARG A 46 8.33 -4.18 -0.10
N HIS A 47 7.60 -4.98 -0.89
CA HIS A 47 6.89 -4.49 -2.06
C HIS A 47 5.94 -3.34 -1.69
N LEU A 48 5.16 -3.54 -0.62
CA LEU A 48 4.21 -2.55 -0.11
C LEU A 48 4.89 -1.25 0.35
N VAL A 49 5.92 -1.36 1.20
CA VAL A 49 6.66 -0.19 1.72
C VAL A 49 7.33 0.58 0.60
N MET A 50 7.93 -0.11 -0.38
CA MET A 50 8.55 0.55 -1.53
C MET A 50 7.52 1.28 -2.41
N ALA A 51 6.33 0.72 -2.60
CA ALA A 51 5.24 1.41 -3.30
C ALA A 51 4.76 2.66 -2.53
N ALA A 52 4.59 2.54 -1.21
CA ALA A 52 4.20 3.67 -0.37
C ALA A 52 5.25 4.80 -0.41
N LEU A 53 6.53 4.46 -0.40
CA LEU A 53 7.62 5.42 -0.54
C LEU A 53 7.59 6.19 -1.85
N ARG A 54 7.33 5.50 -2.96
CA ARG A 54 7.18 6.12 -4.28
C ARG A 54 5.97 7.06 -4.32
N ALA A 55 4.84 6.65 -3.75
CA ALA A 55 3.66 7.51 -3.64
C ALA A 55 3.94 8.76 -2.78
N ILE A 56 4.59 8.62 -1.62
CA ILE A 56 4.96 9.77 -0.78
C ILE A 56 5.84 10.75 -1.55
N ARG A 57 6.81 10.22 -2.30
CA ARG A 57 7.69 11.03 -3.14
C ARG A 57 6.92 11.74 -4.25
N SER A 58 5.98 11.08 -4.92
CA SER A 58 5.20 11.71 -5.99
C SER A 58 4.33 12.86 -5.49
N PHE A 59 3.64 12.68 -4.35
CA PHE A 59 2.92 13.78 -3.69
C PHE A 59 3.84 14.93 -3.31
N ARG A 60 5.02 14.63 -2.75
CA ARG A 60 5.99 15.66 -2.36
C ARG A 60 6.45 16.52 -3.54
N HIS A 61 6.61 15.93 -4.72
CA HIS A 61 7.06 16.62 -5.92
C HIS A 61 5.90 17.13 -6.81
N GLY A 62 4.64 16.89 -6.43
CA GLY A 62 3.48 17.29 -7.24
C GLY A 62 3.36 16.55 -8.57
N VAL A 63 3.91 15.34 -8.65
CA VAL A 63 3.87 14.46 -9.85
C VAL A 63 3.02 13.22 -9.60
N ASN A 64 2.15 13.26 -8.59
CA ASN A 64 1.18 12.21 -8.30
C ASN A 64 0.18 12.09 -9.46
N ILE A 65 -0.23 10.85 -9.76
CA ILE A 65 -1.22 10.57 -10.81
C ILE A 65 -2.64 10.66 -10.22
N SER A 66 -2.81 10.28 -8.96
CA SER A 66 -4.06 10.42 -8.23
C SER A 66 -3.90 11.34 -7.01
N ASP A 67 -4.94 12.14 -6.72
CA ASP A 67 -5.01 12.96 -5.50
C ASP A 67 -5.36 12.15 -4.25
N ASN A 68 -5.80 10.89 -4.42
CA ASN A 68 -6.06 9.99 -3.31
C ASN A 68 -4.82 9.15 -3.00
N PHE A 69 -4.36 9.19 -1.75
CA PHE A 69 -3.14 8.48 -1.34
C PHE A 69 -3.25 6.96 -1.55
N SER A 70 -4.38 6.33 -1.22
CA SER A 70 -4.58 4.90 -1.43
C SER A 70 -4.45 4.50 -2.90
N TYR A 71 -5.01 5.32 -3.80
CA TYR A 71 -4.93 5.09 -5.24
C TYR A 71 -3.52 5.30 -5.76
N GLU A 72 -2.82 6.34 -5.30
CA GLU A 72 -1.44 6.58 -5.67
C GLU A 72 -0.51 5.46 -5.21
N VAL A 73 -0.70 4.92 -4.00
CA VAL A 73 0.03 3.72 -3.55
C VAL A 73 -0.32 2.53 -4.45
N GLY A 74 -1.60 2.32 -4.78
CA GLY A 74 -2.04 1.28 -5.71
C GLY A 74 -1.40 1.39 -7.09
N ILE A 75 -1.28 2.60 -7.64
CA ILE A 75 -0.60 2.91 -8.90
C ILE A 75 0.87 2.49 -8.82
N CYS A 76 1.58 2.92 -7.79
CA CYS A 76 2.99 2.60 -7.56
C CYS A 76 3.22 1.10 -7.26
N LEU A 77 2.23 0.41 -6.72
CA LEU A 77 2.27 -1.02 -6.38
C LEU A 77 2.02 -1.90 -7.61
N LEU A 78 1.00 -1.57 -8.40
CA LEU A 78 0.55 -2.39 -9.52
C LEU A 78 1.25 -2.06 -10.84
N GLY A 79 1.90 -0.90 -10.91
CA GLY A 79 2.50 -0.40 -12.15
C GLY A 79 1.46 0.02 -13.18
N ILE A 80 0.27 0.48 -12.74
CA ILE A 80 -0.86 0.83 -13.61
C ILE A 80 -1.15 2.33 -13.44
N ARG A 81 -1.08 3.11 -14.54
CA ARG A 81 -1.38 4.55 -14.51
C ARG A 81 -2.86 4.88 -14.56
N GLU A 82 -3.65 3.98 -15.13
CA GLU A 82 -5.08 4.16 -15.30
C GLU A 82 -5.79 4.01 -13.95
N VAL A 83 -6.23 5.14 -13.37
CA VAL A 83 -6.80 5.20 -12.01
C VAL A 83 -8.03 4.31 -11.87
N SER A 84 -8.90 4.23 -12.90
CA SER A 84 -10.07 3.33 -12.92
C SER A 84 -9.69 1.87 -12.69
N LYS A 85 -8.69 1.37 -13.42
CA LYS A 85 -8.19 -0.01 -13.27
C LYS A 85 -7.56 -0.25 -11.89
N VAL A 86 -6.91 0.75 -11.32
CA VAL A 86 -6.38 0.66 -9.96
C VAL A 86 -7.51 0.56 -8.95
N ILE A 87 -8.53 1.41 -9.07
CA ILE A 87 -9.72 1.37 -8.21
C ILE A 87 -10.38 0.00 -8.26
N GLU A 88 -10.59 -0.56 -9.46
CA GLU A 88 -11.16 -1.90 -9.63
C GLU A 88 -10.36 -2.97 -8.89
N ARG A 89 -9.02 -2.91 -8.96
CA ARG A 89 -8.15 -3.90 -8.31
C ARG A 89 -8.06 -3.75 -6.80
N ILE A 90 -8.10 -2.52 -6.26
CA ILE A 90 -7.94 -2.31 -4.82
C ILE A 90 -9.26 -2.23 -4.06
N SER A 91 -10.40 -2.09 -4.74
CA SER A 91 -11.73 -2.06 -4.11
C SER A 91 -12.34 -3.45 -3.92
N VAL A 92 -11.62 -4.50 -4.30
CA VAL A 92 -12.08 -5.89 -4.14
C VAL A 92 -12.14 -6.25 -2.66
N GLU A 93 -13.24 -6.87 -2.25
CA GLU A 93 -13.36 -7.45 -0.91
C GLU A 93 -12.26 -8.49 -0.68
N SER A 94 -11.64 -8.46 0.50
CA SER A 94 -10.51 -9.31 0.81
C SER A 94 -10.53 -9.74 2.26
N ASP A 95 -10.11 -10.97 2.52
CA ASP A 95 -9.96 -11.54 3.87
C ASP A 95 -8.87 -10.87 4.72
N GLY A 96 -8.23 -9.82 4.18
CA GLY A 96 -7.21 -9.07 4.88
C GLY A 96 -6.76 -7.87 4.06
N TYR A 97 -6.35 -6.82 4.77
CA TYR A 97 -5.90 -5.56 4.22
C TYR A 97 -4.55 -5.16 4.80
N ALA A 98 -3.71 -4.58 3.97
CA ALA A 98 -2.57 -3.81 4.42
C ALA A 98 -3.01 -2.38 4.69
N PHE A 99 -2.87 -1.94 5.93
CA PHE A 99 -2.98 -0.55 6.34
C PHE A 99 -1.64 0.15 6.20
N ILE A 100 -1.67 1.37 5.68
CA ILE A 100 -0.51 2.25 5.58
C ILE A 100 -0.95 3.65 6.01
N SER A 101 -0.19 4.29 6.89
CA SER A 101 -0.36 5.70 7.24
C SER A 101 0.98 6.42 7.20
N CYS A 102 1.02 7.58 6.55
CA CYS A 102 2.20 8.43 6.48
C CYS A 102 1.92 9.79 7.14
N CYS A 103 2.80 10.23 8.04
CA CYS A 103 2.60 11.45 8.82
C CYS A 103 3.93 12.12 9.18
N ASP A 104 3.86 13.39 9.52
CA ASP A 104 5.02 14.14 9.99
C ASP A 104 5.30 13.83 11.48
N GLU A 105 4.25 13.56 12.26
CA GLU A 105 4.35 13.19 13.67
C GLU A 105 3.84 11.77 13.94
N LEU A 106 4.54 11.01 14.79
CA LEU A 106 4.18 9.64 15.13
C LEU A 106 2.76 9.50 15.69
N GLY A 107 2.34 10.44 16.55
CA GLY A 107 1.02 10.42 17.17
C GLY A 107 -0.13 10.56 16.17
N GLU A 108 0.12 11.19 15.02
CA GLU A 108 -0.87 11.34 13.95
C GLU A 108 -1.08 10.02 13.19
N CYS A 109 -0.04 9.21 13.04
CA CYS A 109 -0.12 7.94 12.30
C CYS A 109 -0.94 6.86 13.02
N LEU A 110 -1.09 6.97 14.34
CA LEU A 110 -1.90 6.05 15.12
C LEU A 110 -3.40 6.38 15.02
N ARG A 111 -3.79 7.64 14.77
CA ARG A 111 -5.21 8.05 14.79
C ARG A 111 -6.06 7.32 13.76
N PRO A 112 -5.64 7.20 12.48
CA PRO A 112 -6.43 6.45 11.49
C PRO A 112 -6.52 4.96 11.84
N LEU A 113 -5.45 4.39 12.39
CA LEU A 113 -5.46 2.99 12.82
C LEU A 113 -6.46 2.78 13.96
N ILE A 114 -6.43 3.62 15.01
CA ILE A 114 -7.38 3.56 16.12
C ILE A 114 -8.82 3.73 15.61
N SER A 115 -9.05 4.66 14.68
CA SER A 115 -10.37 4.85 14.07
C SER A 115 -10.86 3.58 13.38
N LEU A 116 -10.00 2.88 12.63
CA LEU A 116 -10.36 1.61 11.99
C LEU A 116 -10.69 0.54 13.03
N LEU A 117 -9.92 0.43 14.10
CA LEU A 117 -10.18 -0.52 15.18
C LEU A 117 -11.54 -0.25 15.87
N MET A 118 -11.89 1.03 16.08
CA MET A 118 -13.21 1.40 16.61
C MET A 118 -14.36 1.10 15.65
N MET A 119 -14.10 1.01 14.35
CA MET A 119 -15.07 0.62 13.32
C MET A 119 -15.22 -0.91 13.18
N GLY A 120 -14.54 -1.70 14.02
CA GLY A 120 -14.62 -3.15 14.01
C GLY A 120 -13.57 -3.84 13.14
N PHE A 121 -12.52 -3.14 12.70
CA PHE A 121 -11.34 -3.81 12.16
C PHE A 121 -10.49 -4.40 13.30
N GLU A 122 -9.79 -5.48 13.01
CA GLU A 122 -8.90 -6.17 13.94
C GLU A 122 -7.49 -6.23 13.36
N LEU A 123 -6.49 -6.02 14.22
CA LEU A 123 -5.09 -6.29 13.86
C LEU A 123 -4.94 -7.79 13.61
N SER A 124 -4.43 -8.15 12.44
CA SER A 124 -4.27 -9.54 12.03
C SER A 124 -3.06 -9.69 11.15
N GLU A 125 -2.48 -10.88 11.20
CA GLU A 125 -1.56 -11.29 10.16
C GLU A 125 -2.30 -11.38 8.82
N VAL A 126 -1.70 -10.80 7.78
CA VAL A 126 -2.27 -10.80 6.43
C VAL A 126 -1.28 -11.48 5.49
N LYS A 127 -1.75 -12.56 4.85
CA LYS A 127 -0.96 -13.28 3.84
C LYS A 127 -1.11 -12.52 2.50
N PRO A 128 -0.02 -12.03 1.90
CA PRO A 128 -0.08 -11.45 0.56
C PRO A 128 -0.53 -12.49 -0.46
N GLY A 129 -1.33 -12.06 -1.44
CA GLY A 129 -1.90 -12.90 -2.49
C GLY A 129 -1.71 -12.36 -3.90
N TYR A 130 -0.93 -11.30 -4.09
CA TYR A 130 -0.61 -10.81 -5.43
C TYR A 130 0.40 -11.71 -6.11
N GLU A 131 0.06 -12.18 -7.31
CA GLU A 131 0.98 -12.87 -8.19
C GLU A 131 1.27 -11.99 -9.42
N PRO A 132 2.53 -11.61 -9.67
CA PRO A 132 2.88 -10.85 -10.85
C PRO A 132 2.81 -11.74 -12.10
N GLU A 133 1.89 -11.43 -13.02
CA GLU A 133 1.75 -12.12 -14.30
C GLU A 133 2.90 -11.77 -15.28
N ASP A 134 3.36 -12.79 -16.02
CA ASP A 134 4.00 -12.72 -17.35
C ASP A 134 5.06 -11.62 -17.59
N LEU A 135 5.97 -11.42 -16.64
CA LEU A 135 7.19 -10.63 -16.87
C LEU A 135 8.40 -11.55 -17.04
N PRO A 136 9.19 -11.41 -18.12
CA PRO A 136 10.46 -12.12 -18.24
C PRO A 136 11.39 -11.65 -17.12
N SER A 137 11.66 -12.53 -16.15
CA SER A 137 12.52 -12.23 -15.01
C SER A 137 13.94 -12.75 -15.25
N CYS A 138 14.94 -11.92 -15.01
CA CYS A 138 16.33 -12.36 -14.94
C CYS A 138 16.61 -13.23 -13.69
N THR A 139 15.74 -13.18 -12.67
CA THR A 139 15.97 -13.83 -11.36
C THR A 139 14.99 -14.95 -11.04
N GLY A 140 13.83 -14.99 -11.72
CA GLY A 140 12.71 -15.88 -11.37
C GLY A 140 12.07 -15.55 -10.01
N ASN A 141 12.49 -14.47 -9.35
CA ASN A 141 11.98 -14.08 -8.04
C ASN A 141 10.73 -13.20 -8.21
N SER A 142 9.59 -13.74 -7.80
CA SER A 142 8.28 -13.08 -7.90
C SER A 142 8.21 -11.75 -7.13
N GLU A 143 8.97 -11.60 -6.03
CA GLU A 143 9.02 -10.31 -5.34
C GLU A 143 9.75 -9.24 -6.15
N CYS A 144 10.85 -9.62 -6.83
CA CYS A 144 11.57 -8.71 -7.71
C CYS A 144 10.68 -8.29 -8.88
N LEU A 145 9.97 -9.24 -9.49
CA LEU A 145 9.03 -8.96 -10.58
C LEU A 145 7.93 -7.96 -10.16
N ALA A 146 7.35 -8.15 -8.97
CA ALA A 146 6.35 -7.23 -8.45
C ALA A 146 6.93 -5.82 -8.24
N MET A 147 8.17 -5.72 -7.73
CA MET A 147 8.86 -4.43 -7.57
C MET A 147 9.19 -3.77 -8.90
N GLU A 148 9.69 -4.52 -9.88
CA GLU A 148 10.03 -4.04 -11.23
C GLU A 148 8.80 -3.47 -11.93
N ARG A 149 7.66 -4.17 -11.84
CA ARG A 149 6.40 -3.70 -12.41
C ARG A 149 5.97 -2.36 -11.82
N GLY A 150 6.08 -2.20 -10.50
CA GLY A 150 5.77 -0.94 -9.82
C GLY A 150 6.71 0.22 -10.18
N ILE A 151 7.95 -0.06 -10.60
CA ILE A 151 8.93 0.96 -11.03
C ILE A 151 8.61 1.52 -12.41
N LEU A 152 7.96 0.75 -13.30
CA LEU A 152 7.64 1.21 -14.66
C LEU A 152 6.87 2.54 -14.68
N VAL A 153 5.99 2.75 -13.70
CA VAL A 153 5.24 4.01 -13.57
C VAL A 153 6.15 5.21 -13.30
N GLU A 154 7.27 5.02 -12.59
CA GLU A 154 8.22 6.11 -12.31
C GLU A 154 9.04 6.53 -13.53
N LEU A 155 9.30 5.62 -14.47
CA LEU A 155 10.05 5.93 -15.71
C LEU A 155 9.24 6.84 -16.65
N GLU A 156 7.93 6.90 -16.45
CA GLU A 156 6.99 7.64 -17.28
C GLU A 156 6.46 8.91 -16.57
N ARG A 157 6.98 9.26 -15.39
CA ARG A 157 6.65 10.49 -14.63
C ARG A 157 7.65 11.59 -14.95
#